data_AF-X1SLS9-F1
#
_entry.id   AF-X1SLS9-F1
#
_cell.length_a   1.000
_cell.length_b   1.000
_cell.length_c   1.000
_cell.angle_alpha   90.00
_cell.angle_beta   90.00
_cell.angle_gamma   90.00
#
_symmetry.space_group_name_H-M   'P 1'
#
loop_
_entity.id
_entity.type
_entity.pdbx_description
1 polymer ?
#
loop_
_entity_poly.entity_id
_entity_poly.type
_entity_poly.pdbx_seq_one_letter_code
_entity_poly.pdbx_strand_id
1 'polypeptide(L)'
;MVKSDAPISKIKVKAKKLKHILKIIFYITIFLLNWEIFERIFGLVGIFLASLNISIIFFAVRLVYYLGDLKEKRVKFDIHQFKELIKSQFQLKYFIYAILSNVYFIVIYLIFSFSYPFAFMWPSNFLNSVLAAGVAFPIYFSMEILYRKVLYPQLNFLKDERKKALWIILIAIYVQINLMTLTWSWAFFPSVMFMYLIFLYAIIQNTLIYENTKRFSTVILSSFVIIQLFFAAVISNAIGIGAALHLFVKI
;
A
#
# COMPACT_ATOMS: atom_id res chain seq x y z
N MET A 1 9.35 -55.12 1.62
CA MET A 1 7.97 -54.65 1.39
C MET A 1 7.96 -53.13 1.61
N VAL A 2 8.12 -52.36 0.53
CA VAL A 2 8.21 -50.88 0.61
C VAL A 2 6.78 -50.34 0.66
N LYS A 3 6.33 -49.89 1.85
CA LYS A 3 5.06 -49.19 1.99
C LYS A 3 5.17 -47.84 1.29
N SER A 4 4.39 -47.66 0.23
CA SER A 4 4.29 -46.40 -0.50
C SER A 4 3.48 -45.36 0.29
N ASP A 5 4.12 -44.61 1.18
CA ASP A 5 3.51 -43.47 1.89
C ASP A 5 3.34 -42.20 0.99
N ALA A 6 3.47 -42.37 -0.33
CA ALA A 6 3.56 -41.29 -1.32
C ALA A 6 2.24 -40.60 -1.76
N PRO A 7 1.01 -41.16 -1.63
CA PRO A 7 -0.20 -40.48 -2.15
C PRO A 7 -0.89 -39.54 -1.13
N ILE A 8 -0.96 -39.91 0.15
CA ILE A 8 -1.70 -39.14 1.17
C ILE A 8 -1.02 -37.81 1.48
N SER A 9 0.32 -37.77 1.49
CA SER A 9 1.12 -36.57 1.73
C SER A 9 0.90 -35.51 0.63
N LYS A 10 0.84 -35.93 -0.65
CA LYS A 10 0.61 -35.03 -1.79
C LYS A 10 -0.79 -34.41 -1.76
N ILE A 11 -1.81 -35.17 -1.37
CA ILE A 11 -3.19 -34.68 -1.24
C ILE A 11 -3.30 -33.63 -0.13
N LYS A 12 -2.71 -33.88 1.04
CA LYS A 12 -2.68 -32.91 2.16
C LYS A 12 -2.00 -31.60 1.76
N VAL A 13 -0.89 -31.66 1.01
CA VAL A 13 -0.19 -30.46 0.51
C VAL A 13 -1.05 -29.67 -0.48
N LYS A 14 -1.74 -30.35 -1.42
CA LYS A 14 -2.66 -29.70 -2.37
C LYS A 14 -3.83 -29.02 -1.65
N ALA A 15 -4.46 -29.70 -0.70
CA ALA A 15 -5.57 -29.14 0.07
C ALA A 15 -5.16 -27.90 0.89
N LYS A 16 -3.97 -27.92 1.51
CA LYS A 16 -3.43 -26.76 2.23
C LYS A 16 -3.21 -25.56 1.30
N LYS A 17 -2.66 -25.79 0.10
CA LYS A 17 -2.49 -24.75 -0.93
C LYS A 17 -3.82 -24.16 -1.35
N LEU A 18 -4.81 -25.01 -1.66
CA LEU A 18 -6.16 -24.58 -2.04
C LEU A 18 -6.79 -23.71 -0.95
N LYS A 19 -6.67 -24.11 0.33
CA LYS A 19 -7.14 -23.32 1.47
C LYS A 19 -6.54 -21.91 1.51
N HIS A 20 -5.24 -21.77 1.24
CA HIS A 20 -4.60 -20.45 1.19
C HIS A 20 -5.06 -19.61 0.00
N ILE A 21 -5.26 -20.23 -1.17
CA ILE A 21 -5.79 -19.54 -2.36
C ILE A 21 -7.22 -19.05 -2.09
N LEU A 22 -8.07 -19.89 -1.52
CA LEU A 22 -9.44 -19.51 -1.14
C LEU A 22 -9.45 -18.36 -0.14
N LYS A 23 -8.52 -18.35 0.83
CA LYS A 23 -8.36 -17.21 1.75
C LYS A 23 -7.98 -15.93 1.01
N ILE A 24 -7.05 -16.00 0.06
CA ILE A 24 -6.66 -14.83 -0.76
C ILE A 24 -7.88 -14.27 -1.48
N ILE A 25 -8.64 -15.13 -2.19
CA ILE A 25 -9.85 -14.74 -2.90
C ILE A 25 -10.84 -14.08 -1.94
N PHE A 26 -11.13 -14.74 -0.82
CA PHE A 26 -12.07 -14.24 0.19
C PHE A 26 -11.68 -12.85 0.72
N TYR A 27 -10.41 -12.62 1.07
CA TYR A 27 -9.96 -11.32 1.55
C TYR A 27 -10.01 -10.23 0.48
N ILE A 28 -9.70 -10.55 -0.78
CA ILE A 28 -9.84 -9.61 -1.89
C ILE A 28 -11.32 -9.26 -2.11
N THR A 29 -12.20 -10.25 -2.12
CA THR A 29 -13.64 -10.04 -2.28
C THR A 29 -14.21 -9.17 -1.16
N ILE A 30 -13.87 -9.43 0.10
CA ILE A 30 -14.30 -8.57 1.22
C ILE A 30 -13.77 -7.14 1.07
N PHE A 31 -12.51 -6.99 0.67
CA PHE A 31 -11.91 -5.67 0.49
C PHE A 31 -12.65 -4.87 -0.59
N LEU A 32 -12.89 -5.48 -1.76
CA LEU A 32 -13.62 -4.84 -2.86
C LEU A 32 -15.07 -4.54 -2.49
N LEU A 33 -15.78 -5.48 -1.84
CA LEU A 33 -17.16 -5.27 -1.39
C LEU A 33 -17.25 -4.15 -0.34
N ASN A 34 -16.29 -4.08 0.58
CA ASN A 34 -16.26 -3.00 1.57
C ASN A 34 -16.15 -1.64 0.90
N TRP A 35 -15.27 -1.51 -0.09
CA TRP A 35 -15.14 -0.27 -0.87
C TRP A 35 -16.37 0.03 -1.71
N GLU A 36 -16.94 -0.96 -2.40
CA GLU A 36 -18.14 -0.83 -3.23
C GLU A 36 -19.35 -0.38 -2.40
N ILE A 37 -19.59 -0.99 -1.23
CA ILE A 37 -20.71 -0.62 -0.35
C ILE A 37 -20.58 0.83 0.10
N PHE A 38 -19.39 1.23 0.56
CA PHE A 38 -19.19 2.59 1.04
C PHE A 38 -19.21 3.62 -0.09
N GLU A 39 -18.64 3.30 -1.26
CA GLU A 39 -18.70 4.15 -2.45
C GLU A 39 -20.15 4.39 -2.88
N ARG A 40 -20.98 3.34 -2.93
CA ARG A 40 -22.40 3.49 -3.30
C ARG A 40 -23.20 4.36 -2.33
N ILE A 41 -22.87 4.33 -1.03
CA ILE A 41 -23.60 5.07 -0.01
C ILE A 41 -23.10 6.51 0.12
N PHE A 42 -21.79 6.73 0.04
CA PHE A 42 -21.12 8.01 0.40
C PHE A 42 -20.23 8.59 -0.71
N GLY A 43 -20.19 7.99 -1.90
CA GLY A 43 -19.33 8.40 -3.02
C GLY A 43 -17.83 8.33 -2.68
N LEU A 44 -17.07 9.31 -3.17
CA LEU A 44 -15.63 9.51 -2.89
C LEU A 44 -15.27 9.40 -1.40
N VAL A 45 -16.07 10.03 -0.54
CA VAL A 45 -15.85 10.05 0.91
C VAL A 45 -16.02 8.65 1.49
N GLY A 46 -16.88 7.83 0.88
CA GLY A 46 -17.05 6.43 1.21
C GLY A 46 -15.75 5.62 1.10
N ILE A 47 -14.97 5.84 0.05
CA ILE A 47 -13.69 5.14 -0.14
C ILE A 47 -12.71 5.44 1.02
N PHE A 48 -12.67 6.70 1.45
CA PHE A 48 -11.88 7.10 2.61
C PHE A 48 -12.37 6.43 3.90
N LEU A 49 -13.67 6.43 4.14
CA LEU A 49 -14.29 5.80 5.32
C LEU A 49 -14.09 4.27 5.34
N ALA A 50 -14.22 3.59 4.21
CA ALA A 50 -13.90 2.18 4.04
C ALA A 50 -12.44 1.88 4.42
N SER A 51 -11.52 2.72 3.93
CA SER A 51 -10.09 2.58 4.19
C SER A 51 -9.72 2.82 5.66
N LEU A 52 -10.37 3.79 6.31
CA LEU A 52 -10.25 3.99 7.76
C LEU A 52 -10.81 2.80 8.53
N ASN A 53 -11.98 2.28 8.13
CA ASN A 53 -12.61 1.13 8.76
C ASN A 53 -11.68 -0.09 8.76
N ILE A 54 -11.07 -0.43 7.62
CA ILE A 54 -10.09 -1.51 7.49
C ILE A 54 -8.90 -1.28 8.44
N SER A 55 -8.40 -0.06 8.49
CA SER A 55 -7.25 0.31 9.33
C SER A 55 -7.56 0.15 10.82
N ILE A 56 -8.73 0.63 11.26
CA ILE A 56 -9.20 0.51 12.65
C ILE A 56 -9.39 -0.95 13.03
N ILE A 57 -10.06 -1.75 12.19
CA ILE A 57 -10.26 -3.19 12.43
C ILE A 57 -8.90 -3.89 12.54
N PHE A 58 -7.96 -3.59 11.65
CA PHE A 58 -6.63 -4.18 11.69
C PHE A 58 -5.90 -3.89 13.02
N PHE A 59 -5.91 -2.63 13.48
CA PHE A 59 -5.30 -2.26 14.75
C PHE A 59 -6.02 -2.88 15.94
N ALA A 60 -7.35 -2.92 15.94
CA ALA A 60 -8.15 -3.53 17.00
C ALA A 60 -7.83 -5.03 17.14
N VAL A 61 -7.84 -5.77 16.04
CA VAL A 61 -7.48 -7.20 16.04
C VAL A 61 -6.06 -7.39 16.56
N ARG A 62 -5.11 -6.57 16.11
CA ARG A 62 -3.70 -6.68 16.52
C ARG A 62 -3.50 -6.34 18.00
N LEU A 63 -4.24 -5.37 18.52
CA LEU A 63 -4.24 -5.02 19.94
C LEU A 63 -4.80 -6.18 20.78
N VAL A 64 -5.91 -6.78 20.36
CA VAL A 64 -6.50 -7.94 21.05
C VAL A 64 -5.52 -9.10 21.15
N TYR A 65 -4.85 -9.47 20.05
CA TYR A 65 -3.83 -10.52 20.05
C TYR A 65 -2.66 -10.18 20.97
N TYR A 66 -2.19 -8.93 20.94
CA TYR A 66 -1.09 -8.48 21.78
C TYR A 66 -1.45 -8.52 23.27
N LEU A 67 -2.63 -8.04 23.64
CA LEU A 67 -3.14 -8.11 25.02
C LEU A 67 -3.37 -9.56 25.47
N GLY A 68 -3.75 -10.46 24.56
CA GLY A 68 -3.83 -11.89 24.83
C GLY A 68 -2.48 -12.51 25.18
N ASP A 69 -1.45 -12.25 24.37
CA ASP A 69 -0.09 -12.77 24.58
C ASP A 69 0.55 -12.21 25.87
N LEU A 70 0.24 -10.97 26.23
CA LEU A 70 0.64 -10.34 27.50
C LEU A 70 -0.07 -10.91 28.73
N LYS A 71 -1.25 -11.52 28.57
CA LYS A 71 -1.91 -12.22 29.68
C LYS A 71 -1.29 -13.60 29.90
N GLU A 72 -0.85 -14.28 28.84
CA GLU A 72 -0.20 -15.59 28.92
C GLU A 72 1.25 -15.49 29.41
N LYS A 73 2.00 -14.51 28.93
CA LYS A 73 3.35 -14.23 29.39
C LYS A 73 3.25 -13.08 30.39
N ARG A 74 3.58 -13.29 31.67
CA ARG A 74 3.69 -12.21 32.69
C ARG A 74 4.80 -11.20 32.35
N VAL A 75 4.69 -10.52 31.22
CA VAL A 75 5.66 -9.57 30.71
C VAL A 75 5.36 -8.25 31.39
N LYS A 76 6.28 -7.82 32.27
CA LYS A 76 6.27 -6.45 32.78
C LYS A 76 6.51 -5.52 31.60
N PHE A 77 5.54 -4.66 31.32
CA PHE A 77 5.62 -3.65 30.28
C PHE A 77 6.70 -2.63 30.69
N ASP A 78 7.86 -2.70 30.06
CA ASP A 78 8.94 -1.74 30.28
C ASP A 78 9.02 -0.79 29.07
N ILE A 79 9.03 0.52 29.34
CA ILE A 79 9.22 1.57 28.34
C ILE A 79 10.53 1.36 27.58
N HIS A 80 11.54 0.77 28.23
CA HIS A 80 12.80 0.43 27.59
C HIS A 80 12.63 -0.61 26.47
N GLN A 81 11.84 -1.66 26.72
CA GLN A 81 11.51 -2.67 25.71
C GLN A 81 10.72 -2.07 24.54
N PHE A 82 9.79 -1.14 24.81
CA PHE A 82 9.06 -0.45 23.75
C PHE A 82 9.99 0.39 22.85
N LYS A 83 10.95 1.11 23.45
CA LYS A 83 11.94 1.90 22.72
C LYS A 83 12.85 1.02 21.85
N GLU A 84 13.29 -0.13 22.37
CA GLU A 84 14.06 -1.11 21.59
C GLU A 84 13.24 -1.71 20.45
N LEU A 85 11.96 -1.97 20.67
CA LEU A 85 11.05 -2.48 19.65
C LEU A 85 10.88 -1.48 18.50
N ILE A 86 10.71 -0.19 18.81
CA ILE A 86 10.70 0.90 17.81
C ILE A 86 12.05 0.96 17.07
N LYS A 87 13.17 0.99 17.80
CA LYS A 87 14.51 1.08 17.21
C LYS A 87 14.83 -0.11 16.30
N SER A 88 14.36 -1.31 16.66
CA SER A 88 14.52 -2.52 15.85
C SER A 88 13.73 -2.46 14.55
N GLN A 89 12.54 -1.83 14.56
CA GLN A 89 11.67 -1.63 13.38
C GLN A 89 12.22 -0.53 12.46
N PHE A 90 12.90 0.48 13.01
CA PHE A 90 13.45 1.65 12.33
C PHE A 90 14.99 1.60 12.25
N GLN A 91 15.53 0.76 11.37
CA GLN A 91 16.97 0.77 11.10
C GLN A 91 17.30 1.72 9.94
N LEU A 92 18.26 2.63 10.16
CA LEU A 92 18.66 3.68 9.21
C LEU A 92 19.00 3.13 7.81
N LYS A 93 19.61 1.95 7.72
CA LYS A 93 19.93 1.31 6.43
C LYS A 93 18.69 1.05 5.57
N TYR A 94 17.57 0.65 6.17
CA TYR A 94 16.32 0.40 5.45
C TYR A 94 15.60 1.70 5.12
N PHE A 95 15.78 2.73 5.95
CA PHE A 95 15.28 4.07 5.67
C PHE A 95 15.98 4.68 4.45
N ILE A 96 17.31 4.63 4.40
CA ILE A 96 18.10 5.08 3.25
C ILE A 96 17.72 4.28 2.00
N TYR A 97 17.60 2.95 2.11
CA TYR A 97 17.17 2.10 0.99
C TYR A 97 15.78 2.49 0.45
N ALA A 98 14.82 2.77 1.33
CA ALA A 98 13.49 3.23 0.94
C ALA A 98 13.56 4.59 0.22
N ILE A 99 14.34 5.55 0.75
CA ILE A 99 14.55 6.86 0.10
C ILE A 99 15.16 6.69 -1.29
N LEU A 100 16.25 5.92 -1.41
CA LEU A 100 16.94 5.70 -2.69
C LEU A 100 16.05 5.01 -3.72
N SER A 101 15.25 4.04 -3.30
CA SER A 101 14.28 3.37 -4.16
C SER A 101 13.22 4.34 -4.70
N ASN A 102 12.94 5.41 -3.96
CA ASN A 102 12.01 6.46 -4.35
C ASN A 102 12.65 7.56 -5.21
N VAL A 103 13.99 7.70 -5.27
CA VAL A 103 14.66 8.69 -6.12
C VAL A 103 14.32 8.47 -7.60
N TYR A 104 14.26 7.22 -8.06
CA TYR A 104 13.86 6.90 -9.42
C TYR A 104 12.43 7.40 -9.75
N PHE A 105 11.51 7.27 -8.79
CA PHE A 105 10.16 7.81 -8.93
C PHE A 105 10.15 9.33 -9.03
N ILE A 106 10.93 10.01 -8.17
CA ILE A 106 11.06 11.48 -8.19
C ILE A 106 11.51 11.94 -9.57
N VAL A 107 12.53 11.29 -10.14
CA VAL A 107 13.08 11.66 -11.45
C VAL A 107 12.07 11.45 -12.58
N ILE A 108 11.42 10.28 -12.64
CA ILE A 108 10.38 10.01 -13.66
C ILE A 108 9.22 10.98 -13.52
N TYR A 109 8.76 11.22 -12.29
CA TYR A 109 7.65 12.12 -12.02
C TYR A 109 8.00 13.56 -12.43
N LEU A 110 9.20 14.05 -12.09
CA LEU A 110 9.64 15.39 -12.50
C LEU A 110 9.61 15.52 -14.03
N ILE A 111 10.21 14.57 -14.75
CA ILE A 111 10.20 14.54 -16.21
C ILE A 111 8.77 14.54 -16.78
N PHE A 112 7.88 13.74 -16.18
CA PHE A 112 6.47 13.66 -16.59
C PHE A 112 5.72 14.97 -16.32
N SER A 113 5.96 15.61 -15.18
CA SER A 113 5.35 16.90 -14.80
C SER A 113 5.82 18.07 -15.68
N PHE A 114 7.05 18.02 -16.20
CA PHE A 114 7.56 18.98 -17.18
C PHE A 114 6.97 18.77 -18.58
N SER A 115 6.75 17.51 -18.97
CA SER A 115 6.31 17.16 -20.33
C SER A 115 4.80 17.28 -20.53
N TYR A 116 4.04 17.11 -19.45
CA TYR A 116 2.59 17.27 -19.43
C TYR A 116 2.20 18.04 -18.17
N PRO A 117 1.87 19.34 -18.26
CA PRO A 117 1.21 20.06 -17.19
C PRO A 117 -0.24 19.54 -17.13
N PHE A 118 -0.42 18.32 -16.62
CA PHE A 118 -1.72 17.89 -16.17
C PHE A 118 -2.08 18.83 -15.02
N ALA A 119 -2.96 19.79 -15.31
CA ALA A 119 -3.83 20.36 -14.31
C ALA A 119 -4.68 19.21 -13.78
N PHE A 120 -4.12 18.42 -12.86
CA PHE A 120 -4.96 17.72 -11.90
C PHE A 120 -5.87 18.80 -11.34
N MET A 121 -7.18 18.69 -11.59
CA MET A 121 -8.18 19.48 -10.89
C MET A 121 -8.09 19.09 -9.41
N TRP A 122 -7.11 19.66 -8.73
CA TRP A 122 -6.78 19.45 -7.34
C TRP A 122 -6.17 20.74 -6.84
N PRO A 123 -6.30 20.92 -5.54
CA PRO A 123 -7.06 22.02 -5.04
C PRO A 123 -6.31 23.35 -5.16
N SER A 124 -7.05 24.45 -5.27
CA SER A 124 -6.52 25.78 -5.61
C SER A 124 -5.52 26.38 -4.60
N ASN A 125 -5.23 25.71 -3.47
CA ASN A 125 -4.35 26.23 -2.44
C ASN A 125 -3.59 25.13 -1.68
N PHE A 126 -2.45 25.52 -1.09
CA PHE A 126 -1.54 24.66 -0.31
C PHE A 126 -2.25 23.83 0.78
N LEU A 127 -3.17 24.46 1.51
CA LEU A 127 -3.90 23.82 2.61
C LEU A 127 -4.70 22.60 2.12
N ASN A 128 -5.41 22.75 1.01
CA ASN A 128 -6.20 21.66 0.46
C ASN A 128 -5.33 20.54 -0.11
N SER A 129 -4.09 20.82 -0.56
CA SER A 129 -3.16 19.78 -1.02
C SER A 129 -2.62 18.96 0.15
N VAL A 130 -2.36 19.60 1.30
CA VAL A 130 -2.02 18.91 2.55
C VAL A 130 -3.20 18.05 3.03
N LEU A 131 -4.42 18.57 2.96
CA LEU A 131 -5.63 17.80 3.28
C LEU A 131 -5.81 16.62 2.34
N ALA A 132 -5.59 16.79 1.04
CA ALA A 132 -5.64 15.70 0.06
C ALA A 132 -4.60 14.62 0.32
N ALA A 133 -3.37 15.00 0.69
CA ALA A 133 -2.33 14.05 1.11
C ALA A 133 -2.74 13.28 2.38
N GLY A 134 -3.37 13.98 3.33
CA GLY A 134 -3.92 13.37 4.55
C GLY A 134 -5.05 12.38 4.27
N VAL A 135 -5.92 12.67 3.29
CA VAL A 135 -7.03 11.80 2.87
C VAL A 135 -6.53 10.59 2.06
N ALA A 136 -5.51 10.77 1.22
CA ALA A 136 -4.94 9.68 0.44
C ALA A 136 -4.18 8.65 1.29
N PHE A 137 -3.65 9.05 2.45
CA PHE A 137 -2.84 8.16 3.29
C PHE A 137 -3.63 6.96 3.85
N PRO A 138 -4.85 7.10 4.44
CA PRO A 138 -5.64 5.96 4.86
C PRO A 138 -6.01 5.01 3.73
N ILE A 139 -6.34 5.56 2.56
CA ILE A 139 -6.63 4.79 1.34
C ILE A 139 -5.45 3.89 1.02
N TYR A 140 -4.28 4.49 0.92
CA TYR A 140 -3.03 3.79 0.67
C TYR A 140 -2.69 2.76 1.76
N PHE A 141 -2.81 3.15 3.03
CA PHE A 141 -2.45 2.31 4.17
C PHE A 141 -3.32 1.04 4.23
N SER A 142 -4.61 1.15 3.91
CA SER A 142 -5.52 0.01 3.82
C SER A 142 -5.09 -1.00 2.74
N MET A 143 -4.61 -0.52 1.59
CA MET A 143 -4.06 -1.36 0.53
C MET A 143 -2.79 -2.10 1.00
N GLU A 144 -1.88 -1.43 1.69
CA GLU A 144 -0.67 -2.09 2.21
C GLU A 144 -0.97 -3.12 3.30
N ILE A 145 -2.00 -2.89 4.13
CA ILE A 145 -2.50 -3.92 5.05
C ILE A 145 -2.94 -5.15 4.25
N LEU A 146 -3.79 -4.97 3.23
CA LEU A 146 -4.25 -6.07 2.38
C LEU A 146 -3.05 -6.82 1.79
N TYR A 147 -2.16 -6.15 1.05
CA TYR A 147 -1.10 -6.83 0.32
C TYR A 147 -0.04 -7.45 1.23
N ARG A 148 0.44 -6.75 2.27
CA ARG A 148 1.60 -7.20 3.07
C ARG A 148 1.23 -8.03 4.28
N LYS A 149 0.10 -7.70 4.94
CA LYS A 149 -0.30 -8.33 6.19
C LYS A 149 -1.36 -9.40 6.01
N VAL A 150 -2.23 -9.26 5.01
CA VAL A 150 -3.30 -10.23 4.77
C VAL A 150 -2.88 -11.24 3.70
N LEU A 151 -2.50 -10.79 2.50
CA LEU A 151 -2.26 -11.65 1.33
C LEU A 151 -0.87 -12.28 1.32
N TYR A 152 0.20 -11.52 1.54
CA TYR A 152 1.58 -12.02 1.50
C TYR A 152 1.80 -13.28 2.35
N PRO A 153 1.32 -13.35 3.61
CA PRO A 153 1.50 -14.55 4.44
C PRO A 153 0.77 -15.79 3.91
N GLN A 154 -0.32 -15.61 3.14
CA GLN A 154 -1.02 -16.74 2.52
C GLN A 154 -0.23 -17.36 1.37
N LEU A 155 0.70 -16.60 0.76
CA LEU A 155 1.57 -17.08 -0.31
C LEU A 155 2.79 -17.88 0.19
N ASN A 156 2.86 -18.21 1.48
CA ASN A 156 3.96 -19.00 2.06
C ASN A 156 4.13 -20.41 1.48
N PHE A 157 3.17 -20.90 0.69
CA PHE A 157 3.33 -22.14 -0.06
C PHE A 157 4.26 -22.00 -1.29
N LEU A 158 4.53 -20.77 -1.73
CA LEU A 158 5.58 -20.45 -2.69
C LEU A 158 6.90 -20.32 -1.93
N LYS A 159 7.90 -21.12 -2.28
CA LYS A 159 9.21 -21.10 -1.59
C LYS A 159 10.03 -19.86 -1.92
N ASP A 160 9.82 -19.31 -3.11
CA ASP A 160 10.61 -18.21 -3.67
C ASP A 160 9.92 -16.86 -3.39
N GLU A 161 10.63 -15.96 -2.72
CA GLU A 161 10.14 -14.62 -2.37
C GLU A 161 9.87 -13.76 -3.61
N ARG A 162 10.62 -13.95 -4.70
CA ARG A 162 10.41 -13.25 -5.97
C ARG A 162 9.11 -13.67 -6.63
N LYS A 163 8.76 -14.96 -6.53
CA LYS A 163 7.45 -15.46 -6.99
C LYS A 163 6.32 -14.91 -6.15
N LYS A 164 6.48 -14.81 -4.82
CA LYS A 164 5.46 -14.17 -3.95
C LYS A 164 5.25 -12.71 -4.36
N ALA A 165 6.33 -11.96 -4.56
CA ALA A 165 6.29 -10.58 -4.99
C ALA A 165 5.53 -10.43 -6.33
N LEU A 166 5.85 -11.26 -7.32
CA LEU A 166 5.17 -11.25 -8.62
C LEU A 166 3.67 -11.53 -8.51
N TRP A 167 3.26 -12.51 -7.70
CA TRP A 167 1.84 -12.77 -7.46
C TRP A 167 1.13 -11.61 -6.80
N ILE A 168 1.77 -10.93 -5.84
CA ILE A 168 1.20 -9.73 -5.22
C ILE A 168 1.06 -8.59 -6.22
N ILE A 169 2.03 -8.40 -7.12
CA ILE A 169 1.93 -7.41 -8.20
C ILE A 169 0.76 -7.72 -9.12
N LEU A 170 0.61 -8.98 -9.56
CA LEU A 170 -0.53 -9.38 -10.41
C LEU A 170 -1.88 -9.16 -9.72
N ILE A 171 -1.98 -9.53 -8.45
CA ILE A 171 -3.19 -9.29 -7.65
C ILE A 171 -3.44 -7.78 -7.51
N ALA A 172 -2.40 -6.98 -7.29
CA ALA A 172 -2.53 -5.53 -7.18
C ALA A 172 -3.06 -4.90 -8.47
N ILE A 173 -2.56 -5.33 -9.63
CA ILE A 173 -3.08 -4.90 -10.93
C ILE A 173 -4.57 -5.25 -11.04
N TYR A 174 -4.94 -6.50 -10.72
CA TYR A 174 -6.35 -6.93 -10.76
C TYR A 174 -7.25 -6.09 -9.85
N VAL A 175 -6.84 -5.88 -8.59
CA VAL A 175 -7.62 -5.08 -7.62
C VAL A 175 -7.74 -3.64 -8.11
N GLN A 176 -6.66 -3.02 -8.59
CA GLN A 176 -6.71 -1.63 -9.06
C GLN A 176 -7.63 -1.45 -10.28
N ILE A 177 -7.65 -2.42 -11.21
CA ILE A 177 -8.60 -2.40 -12.34
C ILE A 177 -10.04 -2.43 -11.82
N ASN A 178 -10.36 -3.31 -10.86
CA ASN A 178 -11.70 -3.35 -10.28
C ASN A 178 -12.06 -2.05 -9.55
N LEU A 179 -11.11 -1.46 -8.81
CA LEU A 179 -11.34 -0.17 -8.15
C LEU A 179 -11.56 0.98 -9.14
N MET A 180 -10.82 1.00 -10.25
CA MET A 180 -11.05 1.96 -11.34
C MET A 180 -12.46 1.80 -11.94
N THR A 181 -12.93 0.56 -12.14
CA THR A 181 -14.29 0.35 -12.69
C THR A 181 -15.39 0.85 -11.76
N LEU A 182 -15.20 0.77 -10.43
CA LEU A 182 -16.16 1.29 -9.45
C LEU A 182 -16.30 2.81 -9.50
N THR A 183 -15.29 3.52 -10.00
CA THR A 183 -15.23 4.99 -10.03
C THR A 183 -15.37 5.57 -11.44
N TRP A 184 -15.79 4.74 -12.41
CA TRP A 184 -15.86 5.09 -13.84
C TRP A 184 -16.88 6.19 -14.14
N SER A 185 -17.99 6.25 -13.38
CA SER A 185 -19.09 7.20 -13.62
C SER A 185 -18.81 8.63 -13.17
N TRP A 186 -17.60 8.89 -12.66
CA TRP A 186 -17.31 10.17 -12.02
C TRP A 186 -16.83 11.23 -13.02
N ALA A 187 -17.31 12.46 -12.82
CA ALA A 187 -16.97 13.61 -13.67
C ALA A 187 -15.45 13.91 -13.76
N PHE A 188 -14.65 13.37 -12.84
CA PHE A 188 -13.20 13.55 -12.76
C PHE A 188 -12.40 12.31 -13.21
N PHE A 189 -12.98 11.47 -14.07
CA PHE A 189 -12.40 10.19 -14.52
C PHE A 189 -10.89 10.22 -14.85
N PRO A 190 -10.35 11.19 -15.61
CA PRO A 190 -8.92 11.22 -15.91
C PRO A 190 -8.04 11.33 -14.65
N SER A 191 -8.37 12.26 -13.76
CA SER A 191 -7.63 12.48 -12.50
C SER A 191 -7.69 11.25 -11.59
N VAL A 192 -8.85 10.59 -11.54
CA VAL A 192 -9.06 9.36 -10.76
C VAL A 192 -8.24 8.21 -11.32
N MET A 193 -8.20 8.02 -12.64
CA MET A 193 -7.35 7.01 -13.27
C MET A 193 -5.87 7.21 -12.95
N PHE A 194 -5.36 8.45 -13.06
CA PHE A 194 -3.98 8.75 -12.71
C PHE A 194 -3.67 8.47 -11.24
N MET A 195 -4.57 8.81 -10.32
CA MET A 195 -4.43 8.48 -8.89
C MET A 195 -4.26 6.97 -8.66
N TYR A 196 -5.09 6.14 -9.30
CA TYR A 196 -4.97 4.69 -9.19
C TYR A 196 -3.68 4.14 -9.83
N LEU A 197 -3.17 4.75 -10.92
CA LEU A 197 -1.87 4.41 -11.49
C LEU A 197 -0.72 4.72 -10.52
N ILE A 198 -0.78 5.85 -9.82
CA ILE A 198 0.21 6.22 -8.79
C ILE A 198 0.15 5.23 -7.62
N PHE A 199 -1.04 4.87 -7.15
CA PHE A 199 -1.20 3.85 -6.12
C PHE A 199 -0.68 2.49 -6.55
N LEU A 200 -0.98 2.06 -7.79
CA LEU A 200 -0.45 0.82 -8.34
C LEU A 200 1.08 0.83 -8.38
N TYR A 201 1.68 1.91 -8.88
CA TYR A 201 3.12 2.08 -8.90
C TYR A 201 3.72 1.99 -7.48
N ALA A 202 3.14 2.72 -6.52
CA ALA A 202 3.59 2.69 -5.13
C ALA A 202 3.51 1.27 -4.55
N ILE A 203 2.43 0.54 -4.81
CA ILE A 203 2.30 -0.86 -4.37
C ILE A 203 3.36 -1.75 -5.02
N ILE A 204 3.68 -1.56 -6.31
CA ILE A 204 4.73 -2.34 -7.00
C ILE A 204 6.08 -2.08 -6.34
N GLN A 205 6.47 -0.80 -6.21
CA GLN A 205 7.73 -0.43 -5.54
C GLN A 205 7.82 -0.98 -4.13
N ASN A 206 6.75 -0.83 -3.36
CA ASN A 206 6.70 -1.33 -2.00
C ASN A 206 6.68 -2.87 -1.93
N THR A 207 6.22 -3.55 -2.98
CA THR A 207 6.34 -5.01 -3.08
C THR A 207 7.79 -5.42 -3.21
N LEU A 208 8.57 -4.73 -4.06
CA LEU A 208 9.99 -4.97 -4.24
C LEU A 208 10.80 -4.62 -2.98
N ILE A 209 10.47 -3.51 -2.31
CA ILE A 209 11.08 -3.15 -1.03
C ILE A 209 10.75 -4.20 0.03
N TYR A 210 9.50 -4.67 0.11
CA TYR A 210 9.10 -5.70 1.07
C TYR A 210 9.73 -7.06 0.77
N GLU A 211 9.95 -7.39 -0.51
CA GLU A 211 10.66 -8.59 -0.92
C GLU A 211 12.04 -8.66 -0.26
N ASN A 212 12.78 -7.56 -0.30
CA ASN A 212 14.14 -7.45 0.22
C ASN A 212 14.21 -7.23 1.74
N THR A 213 13.26 -6.48 2.31
CA THR A 213 13.34 -6.05 3.71
C THR A 213 12.48 -6.87 4.67
N LYS A 214 11.40 -7.49 4.18
CA LYS A 214 10.33 -8.16 4.97
C LYS A 214 9.73 -7.30 6.07
N ARG A 215 9.90 -5.97 5.98
CA ARG A 215 9.53 -5.02 7.03
C ARG A 215 8.41 -4.14 6.56
N PHE A 216 7.29 -4.23 7.29
CA PHE A 216 6.11 -3.42 7.01
C PHE A 216 6.33 -1.94 7.34
N SER A 217 7.12 -1.63 8.37
CA SER A 217 7.50 -0.26 8.71
C SER A 217 8.23 0.44 7.56
N THR A 218 9.16 -0.26 6.90
CA THR A 218 9.91 0.27 5.77
C THR A 218 9.00 0.57 4.58
N VAL A 219 8.01 -0.29 4.33
CA VAL A 219 7.00 -0.06 3.30
C VAL A 219 6.15 1.17 3.63
N ILE A 220 5.61 1.29 4.84
CA ILE A 220 4.82 2.46 5.24
C ILE A 220 5.61 3.75 5.06
N LEU A 221 6.88 3.77 5.47
CA LEU A 221 7.75 4.94 5.33
C LEU A 221 8.00 5.30 3.86
N SER A 222 8.35 4.31 3.04
CA SER A 222 8.52 4.50 1.60
C SER A 222 7.27 5.11 0.99
N SER A 223 6.11 4.61 1.37
CA SER A 223 4.82 5.08 0.90
C SER A 223 4.48 6.49 1.32
N PHE A 224 4.74 6.81 2.58
CA PHE A 224 4.56 8.14 3.13
C PHE A 224 5.41 9.14 2.36
N VAL A 225 6.67 8.79 2.06
CA VAL A 225 7.59 9.58 1.24
C VAL A 225 7.06 9.75 -0.19
N ILE A 226 6.64 8.66 -0.87
CA ILE A 226 6.07 8.73 -2.23
C ILE A 226 4.85 9.66 -2.28
N ILE A 227 3.91 9.49 -1.35
CA ILE A 227 2.68 10.27 -1.28
C ILE A 227 3.00 11.74 -1.01
N GLN A 228 3.84 12.04 -0.02
CA GLN A 228 4.21 13.42 0.29
C GLN A 228 4.93 14.11 -0.87
N LEU A 229 5.88 13.42 -1.52
CA LEU A 229 6.59 13.97 -2.67
C LEU A 229 5.66 14.22 -3.85
N PHE A 230 4.73 13.29 -4.11
CA PHE A 230 3.72 13.48 -5.14
C PHE A 230 2.87 14.73 -4.86
N PHE A 231 2.33 14.89 -3.66
CA PHE A 231 1.52 16.06 -3.29
C PHE A 231 2.34 17.35 -3.21
N ALA A 232 3.60 17.30 -2.76
CA ALA A 232 4.50 18.45 -2.74
C ALA A 232 4.81 18.96 -4.16
N ALA A 233 4.95 18.06 -5.12
CA ALA A 233 5.22 18.43 -6.49
C ALA A 233 3.96 18.98 -7.20
N VAL A 234 2.77 18.46 -6.87
CA VAL A 234 1.48 19.07 -7.27
C VAL A 234 1.37 20.51 -6.75
N ILE A 235 1.74 20.76 -5.48
CA ILE A 235 1.80 22.12 -4.89
C ILE A 235 2.77 23.02 -5.66
N SER A 236 3.97 22.52 -5.98
CA SER A 236 5.00 23.27 -6.73
C SER A 236 4.50 23.70 -8.11
N ASN A 237 3.75 22.84 -8.80
CA ASN A 237 3.14 23.16 -10.08
C ASN A 237 1.99 24.18 -9.94
N ALA A 238 1.12 24.02 -8.93
CA ALA A 238 0.01 24.93 -8.66
C ALA A 238 0.45 26.34 -8.22
N ILE A 239 1.59 26.47 -7.53
CA ILE A 239 2.19 27.76 -7.14
C ILE A 239 3.02 28.38 -8.29
N GLY A 240 3.16 27.69 -9.43
CA GLY A 240 3.88 28.21 -10.60
C GLY A 240 5.40 28.14 -10.49
N ILE A 241 5.96 27.32 -9.58
CA ILE A 241 7.42 27.11 -9.48
C ILE A 241 7.93 26.40 -10.75
N GLY A 242 7.10 25.57 -11.40
CA GLY A 242 7.39 25.00 -12.71
C GLY A 242 7.53 26.06 -13.83
N ALA A 243 6.74 27.14 -13.75
CA ALA A 243 6.83 28.28 -14.67
C ALA A 243 8.07 29.15 -14.38
N ALA A 244 8.46 29.30 -13.10
CA ALA A 244 9.69 29.98 -12.71
C ALA A 244 10.94 29.23 -13.18
N LEU A 245 10.98 27.89 -13.10
CA LEU A 245 12.09 27.09 -13.63
C LEU A 245 12.18 27.16 -15.16
N HIS A 246 11.06 27.28 -15.87
CA HIS A 246 11.04 27.48 -17.33
C HIS A 246 11.68 28.82 -17.77
N LEU A 247 11.69 29.83 -16.90
CA LEU A 247 12.42 31.10 -17.10
C LEU A 247 13.94 30.94 -16.91
N PHE A 248 14.40 30.00 -16.08
CA PHE A 248 15.83 29.76 -15.82
C PHE A 248 16.48 28.70 -16.72
N VAL A 249 15.69 27.79 -17.31
CA VAL A 249 16.18 26.78 -18.29
C VAL A 249 16.20 27.34 -19.74
N LYS A 250 15.75 28.58 -19.93
CA LYS A 250 15.95 29.37 -21.16
C LYS A 250 17.21 30.26 -21.08
N ILE A 251 18.29 29.74 -20.53
CA ILE A 251 19.66 30.27 -20.70
C ILE A 251 20.48 29.18 -21.40
#